data_AF-A0A2E6LV64-F1
#
_entry.id   AF-A0A2E6LV64-F1
#
_cell.length_a   1.000
_cell.length_b   1.000
_cell.length_c   1.000
_cell.angle_alpha   90.00
_cell.angle_beta   90.00
_cell.angle_gamma   90.00
#
_symmetry.space_group_name_H-M   'P 1'
#
loop_
_entity.id
_entity.type
_entity.pdbx_description
1 polymer ?
#
loop_
_entity_poly.entity_id
_entity_poly.type
_entity_poly.pdbx_seq_one_letter_code
_entity_poly.pdbx_strand_id
1 'polypeptide(L)'
;MRGRHQSTCKKGKKAIDALKKVPGVKTVIIGPSVGGKGLHQATDGTVKLQNTLQGCIKAVMQTSKGVQNLSILLEDGLNEEDMKQALKQLPLVE
;
A
#
# COMPACT_ATOMS: atom_id res chain seq x y z
N MET A 1 13.79 -21.78 -0.28
CA MET A 1 13.51 -20.89 -1.44
C MET A 1 13.35 -19.46 -0.96
N ARG A 2 14.34 -18.58 -1.19
CA ARG A 2 14.21 -17.14 -0.89
C ARG A 2 13.39 -16.52 -2.02
N GLY A 3 12.11 -16.25 -1.73
CA GLY A 3 11.11 -15.84 -2.71
C GLY A 3 11.58 -14.67 -3.57
N ARG A 4 11.43 -14.86 -4.89
CA ARG A 4 11.49 -13.89 -5.99
C ARG A 4 11.52 -12.44 -5.50
N HIS A 5 12.65 -11.77 -5.74
CA HIS A 5 12.90 -10.35 -5.51
C HIS A 5 11.60 -9.51 -5.60
N GLN A 6 10.94 -9.22 -4.47
CA GLN A 6 9.82 -8.28 -4.40
C GLN A 6 10.40 -6.87 -4.57
N SER A 7 10.72 -6.53 -5.82
CA SER A 7 11.62 -5.42 -6.10
C SER A 7 10.84 -4.11 -6.16
N THR A 8 10.52 -3.52 -5.00
CA THR A 8 10.05 -2.12 -4.92
C THR A 8 11.24 -1.14 -4.81
N CYS A 9 11.00 0.17 -4.98
CA CYS A 9 12.04 1.20 -4.83
C CYS A 9 12.28 1.57 -3.36
N LYS A 10 13.34 2.33 -3.05
CA LYS A 10 13.69 2.73 -1.66
C LYS A 10 12.54 3.47 -0.98
N LYS A 11 11.83 4.34 -1.70
CA LYS A 11 10.68 5.08 -1.19
C LYS A 11 9.46 4.18 -0.98
N GLY A 12 9.21 3.24 -1.90
CA GLY A 12 8.15 2.25 -1.74
C GLY A 12 8.33 1.37 -0.50
N LYS A 13 9.58 0.95 -0.20
CA LYS A 13 9.88 0.24 1.06
C LYS A 13 9.49 1.06 2.29
N LYS A 14 9.86 2.35 2.32
CA LYS A 14 9.50 3.25 3.42
C LYS A 14 7.99 3.41 3.59
N ALA A 15 7.25 3.51 2.49
CA ALA A 15 5.79 3.59 2.53
C ALA A 15 5.18 2.31 3.11
N ILE A 16 5.64 1.14 2.65
CA ILE A 16 5.20 -0.15 3.18
C ILE A 16 5.53 -0.29 4.68
N ASP A 17 6.72 0.12 5.09
CA ASP A 17 7.12 0.08 6.50
C ASP A 17 6.28 1.04 7.35
N ALA A 18 5.85 2.18 6.81
CA ALA A 18 4.94 3.09 7.49
C ALA A 18 3.54 2.48 7.64
N LEU A 19 3.00 1.89 6.56
CA LEU A 19 1.69 1.20 6.59
C LEU A 19 1.66 0.07 7.62
N LYS A 20 2.72 -0.74 7.70
CA LYS A 20 2.84 -1.86 8.66
C LYS A 20 2.92 -1.42 10.13
N LYS A 21 3.24 -0.16 10.40
CA LYS A 21 3.31 0.39 11.76
C LYS A 21 1.97 0.92 12.26
N VAL A 22 0.97 1.00 11.40
CA VAL A 22 -0.37 1.45 11.79
C VAL A 22 -1.04 0.34 12.61
N PRO A 23 -1.48 0.62 13.85
CA PRO A 23 -2.24 -0.35 14.64
C PRO A 23 -3.45 -0.85 13.87
N GLY A 24 -3.69 -2.16 13.90
CA GLY A 24 -4.75 -2.80 13.14
C GLY A 24 -4.38 -3.21 11.70
N VAL A 25 -3.18 -2.85 11.20
CA VAL A 25 -2.64 -3.45 9.99
C VAL A 25 -1.88 -4.72 10.34
N LYS A 26 -2.40 -5.86 9.90
CA LYS A 26 -1.78 -7.18 10.09
C LYS A 26 -0.56 -7.37 9.18
N THR A 27 -0.70 -7.07 7.90
CA THR A 27 0.42 -7.13 6.94
C THR A 27 0.12 -6.36 5.66
N VAL A 28 1.17 -6.08 4.89
CA VAL A 28 1.07 -5.43 3.58
C VAL A 28 1.71 -6.33 2.54
N ILE A 29 0.92 -6.74 1.55
CA ILE A 29 1.31 -7.61 0.45
C ILE A 29 1.53 -6.76 -0.80
N ILE A 30 2.70 -6.89 -1.41
CA ILE A 30 3.01 -6.28 -2.70
C ILE A 30 2.53 -7.23 -3.80
N GLY A 31 1.54 -6.79 -4.57
CA GLY A 31 1.03 -7.47 -5.74
C GLY A 31 1.82 -7.18 -7.02
N PRO A 32 1.35 -7.66 -8.18
CA PRO A 32 1.97 -7.36 -9.46
C PRO A 32 1.94 -5.86 -9.75
N SER A 33 2.94 -5.40 -10.50
CA SER A 33 2.95 -4.05 -11.05
C SER A 33 2.07 -4.02 -12.30
N VAL A 34 1.12 -3.10 -12.33
CA VAL A 34 0.40 -2.74 -13.55
C VAL A 34 1.24 -1.65 -14.20
N GLY A 35 1.97 -2.00 -15.26
CA GLY A 35 2.91 -1.09 -15.91
C GLY A 35 2.25 0.24 -16.31
N GLY A 36 3.03 1.32 -16.27
CA GLY A 36 2.58 2.69 -16.53
C GLY A 36 2.77 3.64 -15.34
N LYS A 37 3.07 4.92 -15.61
CA LYS A 37 3.02 6.01 -14.62
C LYS A 37 1.55 6.36 -14.39
N GLY A 38 0.86 5.57 -13.56
CA GLY A 38 -0.61 5.63 -13.41
C GLY A 38 -1.14 6.52 -12.30
N LEU A 39 -0.29 6.91 -11.32
CA LEU A 39 -0.64 7.94 -10.35
C LEU A 39 -0.12 9.27 -10.90
N HIS A 40 -1.00 10.03 -11.57
CA HIS A 40 -0.72 11.32 -12.22
C HIS A 40 0.25 12.18 -11.40
N GLN A 41 1.50 12.34 -11.86
CA GLN A 41 2.54 13.17 -11.22
C GLN A 41 2.89 12.84 -9.76
N ALA A 42 2.42 11.71 -9.22
CA ALA A 42 2.68 11.34 -7.84
C ALA A 42 4.17 11.02 -7.61
N THR A 43 4.64 11.31 -6.40
CA THR A 43 6.01 11.00 -6.01
C THR A 43 6.20 9.52 -5.70
N ASP A 44 7.42 9.04 -5.88
CA ASP A 44 7.80 7.70 -5.44
C ASP A 44 7.49 7.48 -3.95
N GLY A 45 6.76 6.40 -3.65
CA GLY A 45 6.28 6.07 -2.31
C GLY A 45 4.87 6.57 -1.99
N THR A 46 4.27 7.40 -2.86
CA THR A 46 2.86 7.79 -2.73
C THR A 46 1.97 6.56 -2.87
N VAL A 47 1.06 6.36 -1.92
CA VAL A 47 0.10 5.27 -1.87
C VAL A 47 -1.30 5.86 -2.01
N LYS A 48 -2.09 5.35 -2.95
CA LYS A 48 -3.50 5.70 -3.09
C LYS A 48 -4.36 4.54 -2.66
N LEU A 49 -5.24 4.77 -1.68
CA LEU A 49 -6.20 3.77 -1.25
C LEU A 49 -7.32 3.65 -2.30
N GLN A 50 -7.76 2.42 -2.56
CA GLN A 50 -8.81 2.11 -3.53
C GLN A 50 -10.03 1.52 -2.80
N ASN A 51 -10.44 0.32 -3.20
CA ASN A 51 -11.58 -0.37 -2.63
C ASN A 51 -11.20 -1.13 -1.36
N THR A 52 -12.17 -1.26 -0.48
CA THR A 52 -12.17 -2.17 0.66
C THR A 52 -12.78 -3.50 0.22
N LEU A 53 -12.21 -4.59 0.71
CA LEU A 53 -12.76 -5.94 0.69
C LEU A 53 -12.78 -6.40 2.16
N GLN A 54 -13.57 -7.42 2.47
CA GLN A 54 -13.71 -7.94 3.84
C GLN A 54 -12.32 -8.23 4.46
N GLY A 55 -11.92 -7.44 5.46
CA GLY A 55 -10.61 -7.53 6.13
C GLY A 55 -9.39 -7.06 5.33
N CYS A 56 -9.57 -6.39 4.18
CA CYS A 56 -8.47 -5.97 3.30
C CYS A 56 -8.74 -4.64 2.61
N ILE A 57 -7.77 -3.71 2.68
CA ILE A 57 -7.79 -2.48 1.89
C ILE A 57 -6.90 -2.66 0.66
N LYS A 58 -7.46 -2.50 -0.54
CA LYS A 58 -6.70 -2.44 -1.79
C LYS A 58 -6.12 -1.05 -1.96
N ALA A 59 -4.88 -0.99 -2.40
CA ALA A 59 -4.18 0.26 -2.65
C ALA A 59 -3.23 0.11 -3.84
N VAL A 60 -2.79 1.24 -4.38
CA VAL A 60 -1.74 1.31 -5.40
C VAL A 60 -0.63 2.23 -4.93
N MET A 61 0.60 1.93 -5.28
CA MET A 61 1.77 2.69 -4.88
C MET A 61 2.59 3.12 -6.09
N GLN A 62 2.91 4.40 -6.17
CA GLN A 62 3.82 4.93 -7.18
C GLN A 62 5.26 4.58 -6.82
N THR A 63 6.01 4.07 -7.79
CA THR A 63 7.44 3.79 -7.63
C THR A 63 8.21 4.16 -8.89
N SER A 64 9.54 4.24 -8.78
CA SER A 64 10.44 4.43 -9.91
C SER A 64 10.31 3.34 -10.98
N LYS A 65 9.68 2.20 -10.64
CA LYS A 65 9.46 1.06 -11.54
C LYS A 65 8.04 1.02 -12.12
N GLY A 66 7.21 2.03 -11.82
CA GLY A 66 5.80 2.08 -12.18
C GLY A 66 4.88 1.90 -10.96
N VAL A 67 3.59 1.73 -11.24
CA VAL A 67 2.56 1.54 -10.22
C VAL A 67 2.55 0.08 -9.74
N GLN A 68 2.60 -0.11 -8.42
CA GLN A 68 2.53 -1.42 -7.77
C GLN A 68 1.23 -1.56 -7.00
N ASN A 69 0.55 -2.70 -7.16
CA ASN A 69 -0.63 -2.99 -6.35
C ASN A 69 -0.20 -3.38 -4.94
N LEU A 70 -0.95 -2.90 -3.94
CA LEU A 70 -0.81 -3.26 -2.54
C LEU A 70 -2.12 -3.86 -2.03
N SER A 71 -2.01 -4.85 -1.16
CA SER A 71 -3.12 -5.35 -0.35
C SER A 71 -2.74 -5.21 1.12
N ILE A 72 -3.47 -4.38 1.84
CA ILE A 72 -3.27 -4.11 3.26
C ILE A 72 -4.28 -4.98 4.00
N LEU A 73 -3.80 -6.06 4.61
CA LEU A 73 -4.63 -6.94 5.43
C LEU A 73 -4.77 -6.33 6.81
N LEU A 74 -6.01 -6.27 7.29
CA LEU A 74 -6.34 -5.75 8.61
C LEU A 74 -6.41 -6.90 9.63
N GLU A 75 -6.38 -6.56 10.91
CA GLU A 75 -6.76 -7.48 11.98
C GLU A 75 -8.27 -7.73 11.98
N ASP A 76 -8.68 -8.88 12.53
CA ASP A 76 -10.07 -9.32 12.51
C ASP A 76 -10.96 -8.39 13.35
N GLY A 77 -12.16 -8.08 12.86
CA GLY A 77 -13.14 -7.27 13.59
C GLY A 77 -12.93 -5.75 13.52
N LEU A 78 -11.94 -5.28 12.75
CA LEU A 78 -11.75 -3.85 12.50
C LEU A 78 -12.68 -3.34 11.40
N ASN A 79 -13.17 -2.11 11.59
CA ASN A 79 -13.95 -1.41 10.57
C ASN A 79 -13.01 -0.90 9.45
N GLU A 80 -13.27 -1.35 8.22
CA GLU A 80 -12.43 -1.01 7.07
C GLU A 80 -12.44 0.48 6.71
N GLU A 81 -13.56 1.17 6.92
CA GLU A 81 -13.67 2.60 6.62
C GLU A 81 -12.91 3.44 7.64
N ASP A 82 -12.99 3.12 8.93
CA ASP A 82 -12.21 3.79 9.97
C ASP A 82 -10.71 3.60 9.73
N MET A 83 -10.31 2.38 9.34
CA MET A 83 -8.92 2.10 8.97
C MET A 83 -8.48 2.85 7.72
N LYS A 84 -9.35 2.97 6.72
CA LYS A 84 -9.08 3.77 5.51
C LYS A 84 -8.87 5.25 5.86
N GLN A 85 -9.67 5.80 6.77
CA GLN A 85 -9.49 7.18 7.25
C GLN A 85 -8.20 7.35 8.06
N ALA A 86 -7.87 6.41 8.95
CA ALA A 86 -6.63 6.43 9.70
C ALA A 86 -5.40 6.40 8.78
N LEU A 87 -5.42 5.56 7.74
CA LEU A 87 -4.35 5.45 6.77
C LEU A 87 -4.18 6.72 5.92
N LYS A 88 -5.25 7.43 5.60
CA LYS A 88 -5.20 8.73 4.89
C LYS A 88 -4.49 9.83 5.67
N GLN A 89 -4.36 9.71 6.98
CA GLN A 89 -3.61 10.68 7.80
C GLN A 89 -2.08 10.51 7.65
N LEU A 90 -1.62 9.43 6.99
CA LEU A 90 -0.20 9.25 6.72
C LEU A 90 0.27 10.21 5.62
N PRO A 91 1.46 10.83 5.75
CA PRO A 91 1.96 11.83 4.80
C PRO A 91 2.31 11.25 3.41
N LEU A 92 2.23 9.93 3.25
CA LEU A 92 2.55 9.20 2.03
C LEU A 92 1.28 8.66 1.35
N VAL A 93 0.09 8.91 1.92
CA VAL A 93 -1.18 8.38 1.44
C VAL A 93 -2.05 9.51 0.90
N GLU A 94 -2.50 9.39 -0.35
CA GLU A 94 -3.40 10.34 -1.03
C GLU A 94 -4.82 9.76 -1.23
#